data_AF-A0A661DAL2-F1
#
_entry.id   AF-A0A661DAL2-F1
#
_cell.length_a   1.000
_cell.length_b   1.000
_cell.length_c   1.000
_cell.angle_alpha   90.00
_cell.angle_beta   90.00
_cell.angle_gamma   90.00
#
_symmetry.space_group_name_H-M   'P 1'
#
loop_
_entity.id
_entity.type
_entity.pdbx_description
1 polymer ?
#
loop_
_entity_poly.entity_id
_entity_poly.type
_entity_poly.pdbx_seq_one_letter_code
_entity_poly.pdbx_strand_id
1 'polypeptide(L)'
;MEGIVRLSAFFGVFLIMAIWEIYAPRRQLADSRWQRWSTNISLSILNILIIRFTVGAAALLAAVSAHDHGWGLLNVLALPNWLIII
;
A
#
# COMPACT_ATOMS: atom_id res chain seq x y z
N MET A 1 6.93 -9.36 6.01
CA MET A 1 8.20 -8.58 5.98
C MET A 1 8.13 -7.38 5.05
N GLU A 2 7.47 -7.50 3.88
CA GLU A 2 7.33 -6.39 2.90
C GLU A 2 6.77 -5.07 3.48
N GLY A 3 5.77 -5.13 4.36
CA GLY A 3 5.18 -3.93 4.96
C GLY A 3 6.17 -3.07 5.74
N ILE A 4 7.12 -3.72 6.44
CA ILE A 4 8.18 -3.02 7.19
C ILE A 4 9.14 -2.34 6.21
N VAL A 5 9.46 -2.98 5.08
CA VAL A 5 10.35 -2.42 4.05
C VAL A 5 9.72 -1.19 3.39
N ARG A 6 8.44 -1.24 3.03
CA ARG A 6 7.75 -0.08 2.45
C ARG A 6 7.66 1.09 3.43
N LEU A 7 7.37 0.80 4.70
CA LEU A 7 7.25 1.82 5.74
C LEU A 7 8.61 2.48 6.03
N SER A 8 9.67 1.68 6.18
CA SER A 8 11.03 2.18 6.40
C SER A 8 11.55 2.98 5.21
N ALA A 9 11.29 2.54 3.97
CA ALA A 9 11.62 3.31 2.77
C ALA A 9 10.89 4.66 2.74
N PHE A 10 9.59 4.70 3.05
CA PHE A 10 8.81 5.94 3.12
C PHE A 10 9.40 6.92 4.14
N PHE A 11 9.61 6.46 5.38
CA PHE A 11 10.19 7.31 6.42
C PHE A 11 11.63 7.73 6.11
N GLY A 12 12.43 6.84 5.49
CA GLY A 12 13.79 7.15 5.07
C GLY A 12 13.82 8.29 4.05
N VAL A 13 13.02 8.18 2.98
CA VAL A 13 12.92 9.25 1.97
C VAL A 13 12.35 10.53 2.57
N PHE A 14 11.31 10.44 3.40
CA PHE A 14 10.72 11.59 4.07
C PHE A 14 11.74 12.33 4.94
N LEU A 15 12.54 11.60 5.71
CA LEU A 15 13.58 12.18 6.55
C LEU A 15 14.70 12.82 5.72
N ILE A 16 15.15 12.18 4.64
CA ILE A 16 16.14 12.74 3.71
C ILE A 16 15.64 14.08 3.14
N MET A 17 14.38 14.12 2.70
CA MET A 17 13.77 15.34 2.15
C MET A 17 13.59 16.42 3.22
N ALA A 18 13.20 16.07 4.44
CA ALA A 18 13.06 17.00 5.56
C ALA A 18 14.41 17.63 5.96
N ILE A 19 15.47 16.81 6.01
CA ILE A 19 16.85 17.25 6.25
C ILE A 19 17.29 18.19 5.12
N TRP A 20 17.08 17.80 3.87
CA TRP A 20 17.45 18.61 2.71
C TRP A 20 16.78 19.99 2.72
N GLU A 21 15.50 20.06 3.08
CA GLU A 21 14.73 21.30 3.17
C GLU A 21 15.26 22.26 4.24
N ILE A 22 15.91 21.75 5.30
CA ILE A 22 16.57 22.56 6.33
C ILE A 22 17.89 23.12 5.81
N TYR A 23 18.72 22.30 5.17
CA TYR A 23 20.08 22.69 4.76
C TYR A 23 20.14 23.56 3.50
N ALA A 24 19.20 23.37 2.56
CA ALA A 24 19.20 24.08 1.29
C ALA A 24 17.81 24.64 0.93
N PRO A 25 17.31 25.66 1.66
CA PRO A 25 16.01 26.27 1.37
C PRO A 25 16.10 27.05 0.05
N ARG A 26 15.71 26.39 -1.05
CA ARG A 26 15.86 26.93 -2.41
C ARG A 26 14.77 27.93 -2.84
N ARG A 27 13.68 28.07 -2.09
CA ARG A 27 12.54 28.96 -2.39
C ARG A 27 11.97 29.57 -1.11
N GLN A 28 11.49 30.82 -1.18
CA GLN A 28 10.64 31.40 -0.14
C GLN A 28 9.37 30.54 -0.03
N LEU A 29 9.13 30.00 1.16
CA LEU A 29 8.00 29.13 1.45
C LEU A 29 6.71 29.97 1.47
N ALA A 30 5.79 29.72 0.54
CA ALA A 30 4.47 30.33 0.54
C ALA A 30 3.60 29.80 1.70
N ASP A 31 3.80 28.53 2.07
CA ASP A 31 3.11 27.84 3.16
C ASP A 31 4.08 27.43 4.27
N SER A 32 3.58 27.28 5.49
CA SER A 32 4.41 26.80 6.61
C SER A 32 4.93 25.37 6.36
N ARG A 33 6.17 25.09 6.79
CA ARG A 33 6.79 23.74 6.66
C ARG A 33 5.91 22.64 7.27
N TRP A 34 5.29 22.94 8.42
CA TRP A 34 4.38 22.02 9.12
C TRP A 34 3.12 21.70 8.32
N GLN A 35 2.53 22.67 7.61
CA GLN A 35 1.38 22.39 6.74
C GLN A 35 1.76 21.46 5.59
N ARG A 36 2.89 21.69 4.92
CA ARG A 36 3.33 20.83 3.81
C ARG A 36 3.59 19.40 4.25
N TRP A 37 4.25 19.21 5.40
CA TRP A 37 4.54 17.88 5.94
C TRP A 37 3.26 17.16 6.37
N SER A 38 2.36 17.85 7.07
CA SER A 38 1.05 17.30 7.47
C SER A 38 0.23 16.87 6.27
N THR A 39 0.19 17.69 5.22
CA THR A 39 -0.49 17.35 3.95
C THR A 39 0.11 16.12 3.29
N ASN A 40 1.43 16.04 3.15
CA ASN A 40 2.09 14.88 2.51
C ASN A 40 1.88 13.57 3.28
N ILE A 41 1.94 13.62 4.61
CA ILE A 41 1.69 12.45 5.47
C ILE A 41 0.21 12.05 5.37
N SER A 42 -0.71 13.01 5.47
CA SER A 42 -2.15 12.76 5.39
C SER A 42 -2.54 12.15 4.05
N LEU A 43 -2.03 12.71 2.94
CA LEU A 43 -2.26 12.18 1.60
C LEU A 43 -1.71 10.76 1.44
N SER A 44 -0.52 10.48 1.97
CA SER A 44 0.07 9.14 1.91
C SER A 44 -0.75 8.11 2.68
N ILE A 45 -1.19 8.45 3.90
CA ILE A 45 -2.05 7.57 4.71
C ILE A 45 -3.38 7.34 4.01
N LEU A 46 -4.04 8.40 3.54
CA LEU A 46 -5.30 8.31 2.82
C LEU A 46 -5.17 7.42 1.57
N ASN A 47 -4.11 7.60 0.78
CA ASN A 47 -3.87 6.78 -0.39
C ASN A 47 -3.77 5.27 -0.04
N ILE A 48 -3.04 4.92 1.03
CA ILE A 48 -2.92 3.53 1.48
C ILE A 48 -4.27 2.98 1.91
N LEU A 49 -5.04 3.75 2.70
CA LEU A 49 -6.36 3.32 3.18
C LEU A 49 -7.32 3.14 2.02
N ILE A 50 -7.39 4.10 1.10
CA ILE A 50 -8.26 4.04 -0.08
C ILE A 50 -7.96 2.78 -0.89
N ILE A 51 -6.71 2.53 -1.26
CA ILE A 51 -6.34 1.34 -2.04
C ILE A 51 -6.69 0.06 -1.27
N ARG A 52 -6.44 0.02 0.03
CA ARG A 52 -6.68 -1.17 0.85
C ARG A 52 -8.17 -1.47 1.02
N PHE A 53 -9.00 -0.46 1.19
CA PHE A 53 -10.45 -0.61 1.36
C PHE A 53 -11.22 -0.70 0.04
N THR A 54 -10.64 -0.29 -1.08
CA THR A 54 -11.26 -0.44 -2.40
C THR A 54 -10.75 -1.70 -3.08
N VAL A 55 -9.54 -1.65 -3.64
CA VAL A 55 -8.94 -2.74 -4.40
C VAL A 55 -8.66 -3.95 -3.52
N GLY A 56 -8.11 -3.73 -2.31
CA GLY A 56 -7.82 -4.82 -1.38
C GLY A 56 -9.09 -5.56 -0.93
N ALA A 57 -10.16 -4.81 -0.63
CA ALA A 57 -11.44 -5.40 -0.27
C ALA A 57 -12.08 -6.13 -1.46
N ALA A 58 -12.04 -5.54 -2.66
CA ALA A 58 -12.54 -6.18 -3.87
C ALA A 58 -11.81 -7.50 -4.16
N ALA A 59 -10.48 -7.53 -4.01
CA ALA A 59 -9.69 -8.74 -4.18
C ALA A 59 -10.05 -9.83 -3.15
N LEU A 60 -10.25 -9.45 -1.89
CA LEU A 60 -10.69 -10.38 -0.84
C LEU A 60 -12.07 -10.97 -1.16
N LEU A 61 -13.05 -10.12 -1.52
CA LEU A 61 -14.39 -10.55 -1.87
C LEU A 61 -14.40 -11.44 -3.12
N ALA A 62 -13.61 -11.10 -4.12
CA ALA A 62 -13.44 -11.90 -5.32
C ALA A 62 -12.83 -13.27 -5.01
N ALA A 63 -11.84 -13.35 -4.11
CA ALA A 63 -11.24 -14.62 -3.69
C ALA A 63 -12.25 -15.51 -2.96
N VAL A 64 -13.02 -14.96 -2.02
CA VAL A 64 -14.07 -15.71 -1.31
C VAL A 64 -15.15 -16.18 -2.29
N SER A 65 -15.63 -15.28 -3.15
CA SER A 65 -16.64 -15.62 -4.16
C SER A 65 -16.15 -16.68 -5.14
N ALA A 66 -14.87 -16.60 -5.55
CA ALA A 66 -14.26 -17.60 -6.42
C ALA A 66 -14.14 -18.95 -5.72
N HIS A 67 -13.79 -18.97 -4.44
CA HIS A 67 -13.76 -20.20 -3.65
C HIS A 67 -15.14 -20.85 -3.55
N ASP A 68 -16.18 -20.09 -3.19
CA ASP A 68 -17.54 -20.59 -3.00
C ASP A 68 -18.17 -21.13 -4.30
N HIS A 69 -17.88 -20.48 -5.44
CA HIS A 69 -18.38 -20.91 -6.75
C HIS A 69 -17.47 -21.92 -7.45
N GLY A 70 -16.38 -22.37 -6.80
CA GLY A 70 -15.40 -23.25 -7.42
C GLY A 70 -14.71 -22.64 -8.64
N TRP A 71 -14.63 -21.31 -8.74
CA TRP A 71 -13.89 -20.64 -9.78
C TRP A 71 -12.38 -20.73 -9.50
N GLY A 72 -11.65 -21.36 -10.41
CA GLY A 72 -10.21 -21.49 -10.31
C GLY A 72 -9.71 -22.66 -11.14
N LEU A 73 -8.49 -22.53 -11.68
CA LEU A 73 -7.90 -23.56 -12.53
C LEU A 73 -7.81 -24.92 -11.81
N LEU A 74 -7.51 -24.89 -10.51
CA LEU A 74 -7.39 -26.06 -9.64
C LEU A 74 -8.75 -26.71 -9.31
N ASN A 75 -9.86 -25.96 -9.39
CA ASN A 75 -11.21 -26.50 -9.21
C ASN A 75 -11.72 -27.20 -10.48
N VAL A 76 -11.25 -26.79 -11.66
CA VAL A 76 -11.67 -27.36 -12.97
C VAL A 76 -10.83 -28.58 -13.37
N LEU A 77 -9.54 -28.59 -13.00
CA LEU A 77 -8.65 -29.71 -13.30
C LEU A 77 -8.85 -30.82 -12.28
N ALA A 78 -9.16 -32.03 -12.74
CA ALA A 78 -9.19 -33.24 -11.92
C ALA A 78 -7.76 -33.63 -11.50
N LEU A 79 -7.22 -32.90 -10.53
CA LEU A 79 -5.90 -33.14 -9.96
C LEU A 79 -5.98 -34.19 -8.85
N PRO A 80 -4.94 -35.02 -8.68
CA PRO A 80 -4.83 -35.91 -7.53
C PRO A 80 -4.91 -35.12 -6.20
N ASN A 81 -5.55 -35.68 -5.17
CA ASN A 81 -5.78 -35.00 -3.89
C ASN A 81 -4.50 -34.49 -3.18
N TRP A 82 -3.32 -35.01 -3.50
CA TRP A 82 -2.05 -34.53 -2.94
C TRP A 82 -1.54 -33.22 -3.57
N LEU A 83 -2.08 -32.84 -4.74
CA LEU A 83 -1.80 -31.58 -5.45
C LEU A 83 -2.82 -30.48 -5.12
N ILE A 84 -3.98 -30.86 -4.59
CA ILE A 84 -5.04 -29.94 -4.19
C ILE A 84 -4.77 -29.53 -2.74
N ILE A 85 -4.06 -28.42 -2.56
CA ILE A 85 -3.95 -27.74 -1.26
C ILE A 85 -4.92 -26.55 -1.34
N ILE A 86 -5.96 -26.58 -0.50
CA ILE A 86 -6.99 -25.54 -0.38
C ILE A 86 -6.50 -24.45 0.57
#